data_AF-A0A2G2MPT2-F1
#
_entry.id   AF-A0A2G2MPT2-F1
#
_cell.length_a   1.000
_cell.length_b   1.000
_cell.length_c   1.000
_cell.angle_alpha   90.00
_cell.angle_beta   90.00
_cell.angle_gamma   90.00
#
_symmetry.space_group_name_H-M   'P 1'
#
loop_
_entity.id
_entity.type
_entity.pdbx_description
1 polymer ?
#
loop_
_entity_poly.entity_id
_entity_poly.type
_entity_poly.pdbx_seq_one_letter_code
_entity_poly.pdbx_strand_id
1 'polypeptide(L)'
;MIKKITLASVAAMALLFIPAQAEGNKCGAGMMEKCKVKCKADGKCNKCHKMKMRGHSSALLMHLPSPMKMLMKIENDPKLALTAEQKTKLKAQRDDMMPKMMKFKEEIKALSKEIKEACKKSETVAQQKARVEKLGQLKTEATLFKLTCIDGVKAILSKEQKDYMKALRKAKMAQMKERCKVK
;
A
#
# COMPACT_ATOMS: atom_id res chain seq x y z
N MET A 1 -12.91 69.58 23.80
CA MET A 1 -12.30 69.38 22.47
C MET A 1 -12.55 67.92 22.07
N ILE A 2 -13.67 67.55 21.44
CA ILE A 2 -13.89 67.41 19.98
C ILE A 2 -12.66 66.75 19.31
N LYS A 3 -12.69 65.53 18.73
CA LYS A 3 -13.63 64.98 17.74
C LYS A 3 -13.80 63.46 17.83
N LYS A 4 -15.06 63.05 17.69
CA LYS A 4 -15.54 61.71 17.33
C LYS A 4 -15.17 61.45 15.86
N ILE A 5 -14.71 60.23 15.54
CA ILE A 5 -14.76 59.71 14.17
C ILE A 5 -15.57 58.42 14.21
N THR A 6 -16.84 58.59 13.89
CA THR A 6 -17.74 57.58 13.37
C THR A 6 -17.30 57.20 11.96
N LEU A 7 -17.06 55.91 11.72
CA LEU A 7 -17.01 55.36 10.37
C LEU A 7 -18.01 54.21 10.31
N ALA A 8 -19.17 54.54 9.77
CA ALA A 8 -20.15 53.59 9.29
C ALA A 8 -19.61 52.95 8.01
N SER A 9 -19.65 51.62 7.93
CA SER A 9 -19.74 50.93 6.66
C SER A 9 -20.64 49.73 6.84
N VAL A 10 -21.87 49.92 6.37
CA VAL A 10 -22.85 48.87 6.13
C VAL A 10 -22.38 48.12 4.90
N ALA A 11 -22.00 46.86 5.06
CA ALA A 11 -21.92 45.91 3.97
C ALA A 11 -22.84 44.73 4.31
N ALA A 12 -24.12 44.92 3.97
CA ALA A 12 -25.06 43.83 3.82
C ALA A 12 -24.62 42.99 2.62
N MET A 13 -24.27 41.72 2.84
CA MET A 13 -24.18 40.75 1.77
C MET A 13 -24.65 39.37 2.25
N ALA A 14 -25.88 39.07 1.86
CA ALA A 14 -26.40 37.76 1.46
C ALA A 14 -26.21 36.59 2.44
N LEU A 15 -27.21 36.41 3.31
CA LEU A 15 -27.66 35.08 3.73
C LEU A 15 -28.23 34.35 2.51
N LEU A 16 -27.38 33.64 1.76
CA LEU A 16 -27.86 32.57 0.89
C LEU A 16 -28.00 31.31 1.74
N PHE A 17 -29.25 31.01 2.09
CA PHE A 17 -29.72 29.70 2.46
C PHE A 17 -29.22 28.68 1.43
N ILE A 18 -28.30 27.82 1.83
CA ILE A 18 -28.00 26.58 1.13
C ILE A 18 -29.00 25.54 1.65
N PRO A 19 -29.99 25.08 0.86
CA PRO A 19 -30.71 23.88 1.22
C PRO A 19 -29.71 22.71 1.21
N ALA A 20 -29.64 22.02 2.33
CA ALA A 20 -28.97 20.74 2.47
C ALA A 20 -29.54 19.76 1.42
N GLN A 21 -28.86 19.59 0.29
CA GLN A 21 -28.99 18.38 -0.49
C GLN A 21 -28.16 17.30 0.19
N ALA A 22 -28.87 16.47 0.96
CA ALA A 22 -28.46 15.12 1.25
C ALA A 22 -28.36 14.34 -0.08
N GLU A 23 -27.29 14.55 -0.82
CA GLU A 23 -26.87 13.59 -1.82
C GLU A 23 -26.26 12.41 -1.08
N GLY A 24 -27.15 11.45 -0.78
CA GLY A 24 -26.78 10.12 -0.40
C GLY A 24 -25.66 9.65 -1.33
N ASN A 25 -24.56 9.25 -0.68
CA ASN A 25 -23.41 8.60 -1.26
C ASN A 25 -23.89 7.46 -2.17
N LYS A 26 -24.10 7.74 -3.47
CA LYS A 26 -24.37 6.75 -4.50
C LYS A 26 -23.06 6.03 -4.75
N CYS A 27 -22.69 5.15 -3.82
CA CYS A 27 -21.74 4.09 -4.07
C CYS A 27 -22.25 3.27 -5.26
N GLY A 28 -21.73 3.56 -6.45
CA GLY A 28 -21.49 2.62 -7.54
C GLY A 28 -22.56 1.56 -7.78
N ALA A 29 -23.82 1.94 -7.95
CA ALA A 29 -24.86 1.00 -8.39
C ALA A 29 -24.82 0.74 -9.92
N GLY A 30 -24.01 1.46 -10.69
CA GLY A 30 -23.97 1.36 -12.16
C GLY A 30 -23.00 0.34 -12.76
N MET A 31 -22.24 -0.41 -11.95
CA MET A 31 -21.21 -1.35 -12.46
C MET A 31 -21.42 -2.82 -12.09
N MET A 32 -22.58 -3.18 -11.51
CA MET A 32 -22.87 -4.57 -11.12
C MET A 32 -23.66 -5.38 -12.14
N GLU A 33 -24.12 -4.79 -13.25
CA GLU A 33 -25.04 -5.51 -14.15
C GLU A 33 -24.32 -6.31 -15.25
N LYS A 34 -23.08 -5.97 -15.59
CA LYS A 34 -22.31 -6.72 -16.61
C LYS A 34 -21.55 -7.94 -16.08
N CYS A 35 -21.59 -8.20 -14.78
CA CYS A 35 -20.87 -9.33 -14.15
C CYS A 35 -21.78 -10.48 -13.70
N LYS A 36 -23.11 -10.38 -13.91
CA LYS A 36 -24.06 -11.42 -13.47
C LYS A 36 -24.31 -12.54 -14.49
N VAL A 37 -23.94 -12.37 -15.76
CA VAL A 37 -24.37 -13.30 -16.82
C VAL A 37 -23.46 -14.54 -16.97
N LYS A 38 -22.21 -14.53 -16.48
CA LYS A 38 -21.28 -15.69 -16.67
C LYS A 38 -20.81 -16.39 -15.39
N CYS A 39 -21.36 -16.06 -14.21
CA CYS A 39 -20.98 -16.71 -12.95
C CYS A 39 -21.93 -17.84 -12.49
N LYS A 40 -22.80 -18.36 -13.37
CA LYS A 40 -23.79 -19.39 -13.00
C LYS A 40 -23.52 -20.81 -13.51
N ALA A 41 -22.49 -21.06 -14.32
CA ALA A 41 -22.28 -22.41 -14.88
C ALA A 41 -21.37 -23.30 -14.02
N ASP A 42 -20.32 -22.77 -13.40
CA ASP A 42 -19.37 -23.61 -12.67
C ASP A 42 -19.12 -23.01 -11.28
N GLY A 43 -19.43 -23.77 -10.22
CA GLY A 43 -19.29 -23.40 -8.80
C GLY A 43 -17.86 -23.11 -8.32
N LYS A 44 -17.12 -22.21 -8.99
CA LYS A 44 -15.74 -21.81 -8.73
C LYS A 44 -15.54 -20.30 -8.76
N CYS A 45 -16.47 -19.49 -8.23
CA CYS A 45 -16.27 -18.03 -8.08
C CYS A 45 -15.96 -17.56 -6.64
N ASN A 46 -15.59 -18.46 -5.71
CA ASN A 46 -15.15 -18.02 -4.37
C ASN A 46 -13.72 -17.43 -4.35
N LYS A 47 -12.91 -17.63 -5.40
CA LYS A 47 -11.55 -17.05 -5.47
C LYS A 47 -11.53 -15.60 -5.97
N CYS A 48 -12.46 -15.19 -6.83
CA CYS A 48 -12.51 -13.81 -7.34
C CYS A 48 -13.04 -12.81 -6.29
N HIS A 49 -14.00 -13.23 -5.45
CA HIS A 49 -14.50 -12.38 -4.36
C HIS A 49 -13.46 -12.17 -3.24
N LYS A 50 -12.65 -13.18 -2.91
CA LYS A 50 -11.58 -13.04 -1.91
C LYS A 50 -10.46 -12.07 -2.30
N MET A 51 -10.30 -11.73 -3.57
CA MET A 51 -9.27 -10.76 -4.01
C MET A 51 -9.75 -9.31 -4.00
N LYS A 52 -11.06 -9.02 -4.06
CA LYS A 52 -11.58 -7.65 -4.15
C LYS A 52 -11.63 -6.89 -2.82
N MET A 53 -11.57 -7.58 -1.68
CA MET A 53 -11.61 -6.97 -0.33
C MET A 53 -10.29 -7.10 0.44
N ARG A 54 -9.15 -7.21 -0.26
CA ARG A 54 -7.87 -6.94 0.38
C ARG A 54 -7.71 -5.42 0.42
N GLY A 55 -8.22 -4.81 1.49
CA GLY A 55 -8.03 -3.40 1.78
C GLY A 55 -6.59 -3.02 1.48
N HIS A 56 -6.41 -2.11 0.52
CA HIS A 56 -5.14 -1.51 0.16
C HIS A 56 -4.72 -0.56 1.29
N SER A 57 -4.50 -1.09 2.49
CA SER A 57 -4.02 -0.30 3.61
C SER A 57 -2.51 -0.12 3.48
N SER A 58 -2.14 1.14 3.25
CA SER A 58 -0.81 1.75 3.24
C SER A 58 0.07 1.48 2.02
N ALA A 59 0.10 2.49 1.14
CA ALA A 59 0.79 2.51 -0.14
C ALA A 59 2.32 2.41 -0.08
N LEU A 60 2.95 2.63 1.08
CA LEU A 60 4.40 2.87 1.15
C LEU A 60 5.24 1.60 1.39
N LEU A 61 4.73 0.61 2.14
CA LEU A 61 5.50 -0.60 2.44
C LEU A 61 5.22 -1.77 1.50
N MET A 62 3.96 -1.95 1.11
CA MET A 62 3.50 -3.21 0.52
C MET A 62 3.72 -3.30 -0.99
N HIS A 63 3.96 -2.18 -1.67
CA HIS A 63 4.07 -2.14 -3.14
C HIS A 63 5.49 -2.04 -3.68
N LEU A 64 6.47 -1.66 -2.85
CA LEU A 64 7.87 -1.69 -3.30
C LEU A 64 8.26 -3.12 -3.68
N PRO A 65 8.89 -3.34 -4.85
CA PRO A 65 9.33 -4.65 -5.27
C PRO A 65 10.34 -5.18 -4.25
N SER A 66 10.10 -6.37 -3.70
CA SER A 66 11.08 -7.06 -2.85
C SER A 66 11.95 -7.96 -3.74
N PRO A 67 13.18 -7.56 -4.09
CA PRO A 67 14.08 -8.41 -4.86
C PRO A 67 14.42 -9.69 -4.09
N MET A 68 14.56 -9.61 -2.76
CA MET A 68 14.85 -10.76 -1.90
C MET A 68 13.79 -11.87 -2.04
N LYS A 69 12.51 -11.51 -2.02
CA LYS A 69 11.42 -12.50 -2.19
C LYS A 69 11.44 -13.19 -3.56
N MET A 70 11.97 -12.52 -4.57
CA MET A 70 12.16 -13.12 -5.88
C MET A 70 13.36 -14.05 -5.86
N LEU A 71 14.50 -13.60 -5.34
CA LEU A 71 15.73 -14.39 -5.19
C LEU A 71 15.49 -15.71 -4.48
N MET A 72 14.75 -15.72 -3.37
CA MET A 72 14.41 -16.96 -2.65
C MET A 72 13.70 -18.02 -3.51
N LYS A 73 13.09 -17.63 -4.64
CA LYS A 73 12.40 -18.56 -5.54
C LYS A 73 13.28 -19.05 -6.69
N ILE A 74 14.36 -18.34 -6.98
CA ILE A 74 15.20 -18.55 -8.16
C ILE A 74 16.69 -18.67 -7.78
N GLU A 75 17.02 -18.80 -6.50
CA GLU A 75 18.40 -18.88 -6.00
C GLU A 75 19.17 -20.09 -6.55
N ASN A 76 18.45 -21.14 -6.93
CA ASN A 76 18.97 -22.35 -7.55
C ASN A 76 18.73 -22.38 -9.07
N ASP A 77 18.28 -21.28 -9.67
CA ASP A 77 18.15 -21.18 -11.12
C ASP A 77 19.56 -21.12 -11.75
N PRO A 78 19.93 -22.10 -12.61
CA PRO A 78 21.25 -22.11 -13.23
C PRO A 78 21.51 -20.87 -14.09
N LYS A 79 20.45 -20.22 -14.63
CA LYS A 79 20.59 -18.99 -15.43
C LYS A 79 20.88 -17.75 -14.59
N LEU A 80 20.56 -17.77 -13.30
CA LEU A 80 20.92 -16.69 -12.38
C LEU A 80 22.39 -16.82 -11.94
N ALA A 81 22.94 -18.04 -11.93
CA ALA A 81 24.34 -18.34 -11.69
C ALA A 81 24.93 -17.59 -10.48
N LEU A 82 24.25 -17.63 -9.33
CA LEU A 82 24.77 -17.02 -8.10
C LEU A 82 26.01 -17.77 -7.61
N THR A 83 27.09 -17.04 -7.35
CA THR A 83 28.29 -17.62 -6.74
C THR A 83 28.03 -18.03 -5.30
N ALA A 84 28.85 -18.92 -4.74
CA ALA A 84 28.75 -19.32 -3.34
C ALA A 84 28.84 -18.10 -2.39
N GLU A 85 29.73 -17.15 -2.68
CA GLU A 85 29.85 -15.91 -1.91
C GLU A 85 28.59 -15.05 -1.97
N GLN A 86 28.00 -14.90 -3.16
CA GLN A 86 26.76 -14.15 -3.32
C GLN A 86 25.61 -14.79 -2.55
N LYS A 87 25.50 -16.12 -2.59
CA LYS A 87 24.49 -16.87 -1.81
C LYS A 87 24.65 -16.64 -0.32
N THR A 88 25.88 -16.67 0.19
CA THR A 88 26.18 -16.40 1.60
C THR A 88 25.82 -14.96 1.99
N LYS A 89 26.22 -13.96 1.20
CA LYS A 89 25.89 -12.55 1.45
C LYS A 89 24.39 -12.29 1.43
N LEU A 90 23.68 -12.87 0.45
CA LEU A 90 22.21 -12.75 0.34
C LEU A 90 21.49 -13.43 1.51
N LYS A 91 21.98 -14.59 1.96
CA LYS A 91 21.44 -15.29 3.13
C LYS A 91 21.61 -14.45 4.40
N ALA A 92 22.82 -13.95 4.66
CA ALA A 92 23.08 -13.08 5.81
C ALA A 92 22.18 -11.83 5.80
N GLN A 93 22.05 -11.18 4.64
CA GLN A 93 21.18 -10.02 4.51
C GLN A 93 19.70 -10.36 4.74
N ARG A 94 19.25 -11.54 4.29
CA ARG A 94 17.87 -12.02 4.53
C ARG A 94 17.63 -12.28 6.01
N ASP A 95 18.58 -12.93 6.67
CA ASP A 95 18.44 -13.35 8.06
C ASP A 95 18.44 -12.13 9.00
N ASP A 96 19.13 -11.03 8.66
CA ASP A 96 19.01 -9.74 9.36
C ASP A 96 17.70 -8.99 9.03
N MET A 97 17.30 -8.97 7.77
CA MET A 97 16.18 -8.16 7.30
C MET A 97 14.82 -8.71 7.74
N MET A 98 14.61 -10.01 7.61
CA MET A 98 13.29 -10.63 7.78
C MET A 98 12.68 -10.39 9.16
N PRO A 99 13.42 -10.56 10.28
CA PRO A 99 12.89 -10.26 11.62
C PRO A 99 12.49 -8.79 11.78
N LYS A 100 13.36 -7.86 11.36
CA LYS A 100 13.08 -6.41 11.44
C LYS A 100 11.84 -6.02 10.62
N MET A 101 11.73 -6.54 9.41
CA MET A 101 10.57 -6.30 8.54
C MET A 101 9.26 -6.87 9.13
N MET A 102 9.32 -8.01 9.82
CA MET A 102 8.16 -8.57 10.52
C MET A 102 7.73 -7.68 11.70
N LYS A 103 8.68 -7.21 12.52
CA LYS A 103 8.40 -6.29 13.63
C LYS A 103 7.68 -5.02 13.15
N PHE A 104 8.21 -4.34 12.13
CA PHE A 104 7.54 -3.17 11.53
C PHE A 104 6.11 -3.48 11.11
N LYS A 105 5.88 -4.65 10.51
CA LYS A 105 4.56 -5.05 10.02
C LYS A 105 3.58 -5.32 11.15
N GLU A 106 4.04 -5.91 12.24
CA GLU A 106 3.24 -6.17 13.44
C GLU A 106 2.88 -4.86 14.15
N GLU A 107 3.85 -3.98 14.36
CA GLU A 107 3.63 -2.67 14.99
C GLU A 107 2.69 -1.79 14.18
N ILE A 108 2.88 -1.71 12.86
CA ILE A 108 1.99 -0.96 11.97
C ILE A 108 0.57 -1.54 11.99
N LYS A 109 0.44 -2.88 12.04
CA LYS A 109 -0.87 -3.55 12.11
C LYS A 109 -1.56 -3.27 13.44
N ALA A 110 -0.82 -3.35 14.56
CA ALA A 110 -1.33 -3.08 15.89
C ALA A 110 -1.83 -1.64 16.00
N LEU A 111 -0.98 -0.67 15.63
CA LEU A 111 -1.32 0.75 15.70
C LEU A 111 -2.45 1.13 14.73
N SER A 112 -2.49 0.52 13.54
CA SER A 112 -3.63 0.68 12.62
C SER A 112 -4.93 0.10 13.18
N LYS A 113 -4.87 -0.95 13.99
CA LYS A 113 -6.04 -1.52 14.67
C LYS A 113 -6.50 -0.58 15.79
N GLU A 114 -5.58 -0.06 16.60
CA GLU A 114 -5.89 0.91 17.66
C GLU A 114 -6.58 2.15 17.12
N ILE A 115 -6.08 2.74 16.03
CA ILE A 115 -6.73 3.89 15.38
C ILE A 115 -8.15 3.53 14.91
N LYS A 116 -8.35 2.35 14.30
CA LYS A 116 -9.69 1.91 13.88
C LYS A 116 -10.64 1.74 15.05
N GLU A 117 -10.18 1.18 16.17
CA GLU A 117 -11.01 1.03 17.37
C GLU A 117 -11.30 2.40 18.01
N ALA A 118 -10.35 3.33 18.01
CA ALA A 118 -10.56 4.72 18.46
C ALA A 118 -11.64 5.44 17.63
N CYS A 119 -11.63 5.25 16.30
CA CYS A 119 -12.70 5.77 15.43
C CYS A 119 -14.07 5.20 15.79
N LYS A 120 -14.18 3.90 16.13
CA LYS A 120 -15.46 3.30 16.55
C LYS A 120 -15.95 3.83 17.89
N LYS A 121 -15.02 4.27 18.75
CA LYS A 121 -15.31 4.89 20.05
C LYS A 121 -15.55 6.41 19.96
N SER A 122 -15.61 6.96 18.75
CA SER A 122 -15.80 8.40 18.50
C SER A 122 -14.73 9.29 19.15
N GLU A 123 -13.50 8.80 19.32
CA GLU A 123 -12.38 9.64 19.77
C GLU A 123 -12.14 10.77 18.76
N THR A 124 -11.88 11.98 19.26
CA THR A 124 -11.61 13.15 18.42
C THR A 124 -10.27 13.06 17.70
N VAL A 125 -10.11 13.84 16.63
CA VAL A 125 -8.83 13.93 15.88
C VAL A 125 -7.67 14.33 16.81
N ALA A 126 -7.90 15.26 17.75
CA ALA A 126 -6.88 15.70 18.70
C ALA A 126 -6.38 14.54 19.58
N GLN A 127 -7.29 13.68 20.04
CA GLN A 127 -6.96 12.50 20.86
C GLN A 127 -6.21 11.43 20.06
N GLN A 128 -6.40 11.37 18.74
CA GLN A 128 -5.78 10.37 17.88
C GLN A 128 -4.47 10.84 17.21
N LYS A 129 -4.18 12.14 17.24
CA LYS A 129 -3.06 12.77 16.51
C LYS A 129 -1.73 12.03 16.73
N ALA A 130 -1.35 11.79 17.98
CA ALA A 130 -0.10 11.11 18.31
C ALA A 130 -0.03 9.67 17.74
N ARG A 131 -1.15 8.92 17.72
CA ARG A 131 -1.19 7.57 17.14
C ARG A 131 -1.01 7.62 15.62
N VAL A 132 -1.64 8.58 14.95
CA VAL A 132 -1.52 8.78 13.51
C VAL A 132 -0.10 9.19 13.11
N GLU A 133 0.52 10.11 13.86
CA GLU A 133 1.90 10.54 13.65
C GLU A 133 2.88 9.39 13.81
N LYS A 134 2.75 8.61 14.89
CA LYS A 134 3.57 7.40 15.11
C LYS A 134 3.38 6.37 14.00
N LEU A 135 2.16 6.19 13.49
CA LEU A 135 1.90 5.31 12.35
C LEU A 135 2.60 5.80 11.07
N GLY A 136 2.66 7.11 10.87
CA GLY A 136 3.42 7.75 9.80
C GLY A 136 4.92 7.46 9.93
N GLN A 137 5.50 7.72 11.09
CA GLN A 137 6.92 7.47 11.38
C GLN A 137 7.32 6.01 11.14
N LEU A 138 6.57 5.05 11.69
CA LEU A 138 6.84 3.62 11.49
C LEU A 138 6.79 3.21 10.01
N LYS A 139 5.85 3.76 9.24
CA LYS A 139 5.78 3.49 7.79
C LYS A 139 6.98 4.06 7.06
N THR A 140 7.43 5.25 7.42
CA THR A 140 8.62 5.89 6.83
C THR A 140 9.86 5.07 7.14
N GLU A 141 10.12 4.74 8.41
CA GLU A 141 11.27 3.95 8.83
C GLU A 141 11.33 2.60 8.14
N ALA A 142 10.20 1.88 8.12
CA ALA A 142 10.13 0.58 7.46
C ALA A 142 10.35 0.70 5.94
N THR A 143 9.92 1.81 5.32
CA THR A 143 10.12 2.07 3.88
C THR A 143 11.58 2.32 3.58
N LEU A 144 12.23 3.19 4.37
CA LEU A 144 13.67 3.45 4.27
C LEU A 144 14.47 2.17 4.49
N PHE A 145 14.13 1.38 5.52
CA PHE A 145 14.75 0.09 5.76
C PHE A 145 14.57 -0.88 4.58
N LYS A 146 13.40 -0.87 3.93
CA LYS A 146 13.19 -1.69 2.73
C LYS A 146 14.04 -1.22 1.55
N LEU A 147 14.25 0.08 1.39
CA LEU A 147 15.10 0.66 0.35
C LEU A 147 16.57 0.27 0.57
N THR A 148 17.08 0.37 1.80
CA THR A 148 18.45 -0.06 2.11
C THR A 148 18.64 -1.55 1.80
N CYS A 149 17.64 -2.39 2.07
CA CYS A 149 17.68 -3.80 1.72
C CYS A 149 17.68 -4.02 0.19
N ILE A 150 16.89 -3.24 -0.55
CA ILE A 150 16.90 -3.29 -2.02
C ILE A 150 18.30 -2.94 -2.54
N ASP A 151 18.93 -1.91 -1.98
CA ASP A 151 20.25 -1.47 -2.42
C ASP A 151 21.36 -2.45 -2.00
N GLY A 152 21.28 -3.06 -0.83
CA GLY A 152 22.17 -4.16 -0.43
C GLY A 152 22.11 -5.34 -1.41
N VAL A 153 20.90 -5.75 -1.82
CA VAL A 153 20.76 -6.81 -2.84
C VAL A 153 21.35 -6.37 -4.18
N LYS A 154 21.13 -5.12 -4.59
CA LYS A 154 21.75 -4.60 -5.81
C LYS A 154 23.28 -4.57 -5.69
N ALA A 155 23.86 -4.29 -4.52
CA ALA A 155 25.31 -4.29 -4.37
C ALA A 155 25.92 -5.69 -4.52
N ILE A 156 25.19 -6.75 -4.15
CA ILE A 156 25.67 -8.14 -4.25
C ILE A 156 25.59 -8.69 -5.68
N LEU A 157 24.56 -8.31 -6.43
CA LEU A 157 24.31 -8.87 -7.77
C LEU A 157 25.10 -8.16 -8.87
N SER A 158 25.57 -8.93 -9.86
CA SER A 158 26.16 -8.40 -11.09
C SER A 158 25.11 -7.67 -11.93
N LYS A 159 25.56 -6.93 -12.95
CA LYS A 159 24.65 -6.24 -13.88
C LYS A 159 23.82 -7.26 -14.68
N GLU A 160 24.43 -8.33 -15.17
CA GLU A 160 23.74 -9.39 -15.92
C GLU A 160 22.67 -10.06 -15.06
N GLN A 161 22.97 -10.37 -13.80
CA GLN A 161 22.03 -10.98 -12.87
C GLN A 161 20.84 -10.07 -12.58
N LYS A 162 21.08 -8.76 -12.40
CA LYS A 162 20.01 -7.76 -12.23
C LYS A 162 19.11 -7.68 -13.46
N ASP A 163 19.70 -7.66 -14.65
CA ASP A 163 18.94 -7.54 -15.90
C ASP A 163 18.14 -8.82 -16.18
N TYR A 164 18.70 -10.01 -15.89
CA TYR A 164 17.97 -11.28 -15.90
C TYR A 164 16.75 -11.24 -14.95
N MET A 165 16.93 -10.77 -13.72
CA MET A 165 15.83 -10.64 -12.77
C MET A 165 14.74 -9.67 -13.24
N LYS A 166 15.11 -8.56 -13.89
CA LYS A 166 14.13 -7.61 -14.47
C LYS A 166 13.34 -8.27 -15.59
N ALA A 167 14.01 -8.98 -16.51
CA ALA A 167 13.38 -9.70 -17.61
C ALA A 167 12.39 -10.76 -17.09
N LEU A 168 12.81 -11.55 -16.12
CA LEU A 168 11.96 -12.57 -15.50
C LEU A 168 10.72 -11.97 -14.83
N ARG A 169 10.86 -10.80 -14.18
CA ARG A 169 9.71 -10.08 -13.62
C ARG A 169 8.76 -9.60 -14.71
N LYS A 170 9.27 -9.03 -15.81
CA LYS A 170 8.47 -8.57 -16.95
C LYS A 170 7.69 -9.72 -17.58
N ALA A 171 8.34 -10.85 -17.81
CA ALA A 171 7.73 -12.06 -18.36
C ALA A 171 6.59 -12.58 -17.45
N LYS A 172 6.83 -12.63 -16.13
CA LYS A 172 5.81 -13.05 -15.17
C LYS A 172 4.60 -12.12 -15.12
N MET A 173 4.83 -10.81 -15.23
CA MET A 173 3.74 -9.83 -15.29
C MET A 173 2.94 -9.95 -16.59
N ALA A 174 3.59 -10.21 -17.73
CA ALA A 174 2.93 -10.48 -18.99
C ALA A 174 2.06 -11.75 -18.92
N GLN A 175 2.62 -12.86 -18.41
CA GLN A 175 1.88 -14.11 -18.22
C GLN A 175 0.65 -13.92 -17.31
N MET A 176 0.79 -13.13 -16.24
CA MET A 176 -0.33 -12.83 -15.36
C MET A 176 -1.43 -12.03 -16.07
N LYS A 177 -1.06 -11.06 -16.91
CA LYS A 177 -2.04 -10.29 -17.71
C LYS A 177 -2.81 -11.19 -18.68
N GLU A 178 -2.12 -12.08 -19.40
CA GLU A 178 -2.79 -12.99 -20.34
C GLU A 178 -3.75 -13.95 -19.62
N ARG A 179 -3.36 -14.49 -18.46
CA ARG A 179 -4.26 -15.32 -17.62
C ARG A 179 -5.51 -14.59 -17.12
N CYS A 180 -5.47 -13.26 -17.07
CA CYS A 180 -6.63 -12.44 -16.71
C CYS A 180 -7.48 -12.03 -17.92
N LYS A 181 -6.95 -12.10 -19.14
CA LYS A 181 -7.69 -11.82 -20.39
C LYS A 181 -8.43 -13.05 -20.93
N VAL A 182 -7.92 -14.25 -20.65
CA VAL A 182 -8.49 -15.54 -21.11
C VAL A 182 -9.66 -16.01 -20.22
N LYS A 183 -10.32 -15.09 -19.50
CA LYS A 183 -11.46 -15.39 -18.60
C LYS A 183 -12.52 -14.31 -18.74
#